data_AF-A0A6A8AAF1-F1
#
_entry.id   AF-A0A6A8AAF1-F1
#
_cell.length_a   1.000
_cell.length_b   1.000
_cell.length_c   1.000
_cell.angle_alpha   90.00
_cell.angle_beta   90.00
_cell.angle_gamma   90.00
#
_symmetry.space_group_name_H-M   'P 1'
#
loop_
_entity.id
_entity.type
_entity.pdbx_description
1 polymer ?
#
loop_
_entity_poly.entity_id
_entity_poly.type
_entity_poly.pdbx_seq_one_letter_code
_entity_poly.pdbx_strand_id
1 'polypeptide(L)'
;MSPSIVWTPFTANAGCVVIGGCCAIASDGRPIKIVGMAIDFTEDRRRIEVLEETARTDALTGLLNRRGLSIEFAALQSADGFAVLALDLDGFKEVNDAHGHAMGDIVLQTAAARLTSAVRDHDLVARTGGG
;
A
#
# COMPACT_ATOMS: atom_id res chain seq x y z
N MET A 1 39.65 -18.82 25.85
CA MET A 1 38.70 -19.50 24.96
C MET A 1 37.41 -18.69 24.98
N SER A 2 37.04 -18.11 23.84
CA SER A 2 35.93 -17.16 23.74
C SER A 2 34.65 -17.88 23.33
N PRO A 3 33.48 -17.54 23.88
CA PRO A 3 32.20 -18.12 23.49
C PRO A 3 31.85 -17.78 22.04
N SER A 4 31.20 -18.71 21.35
CA SER A 4 30.75 -18.56 19.97
C SER A 4 29.28 -18.13 19.94
N ILE A 5 28.96 -17.10 19.15
CA ILE A 5 27.58 -16.67 18.90
C ILE A 5 27.07 -17.44 17.69
N VAL A 6 25.97 -18.19 17.87
CA VAL A 6 25.30 -18.88 16.77
C VAL A 6 23.99 -18.15 16.47
N TRP A 7 23.87 -17.67 15.23
CA TRP A 7 22.63 -17.14 14.68
C TRP A 7 21.80 -18.31 14.14
N THR A 8 20.66 -18.59 14.76
CA THR A 8 19.67 -19.53 14.21
C THR A 8 18.43 -18.72 13.79
N PRO A 9 18.14 -18.58 12.48
CA PRO A 9 16.90 -17.92 12.06
C PRO A 9 15.71 -18.79 12.50
N PHE A 10 14.83 -18.23 13.32
CA PHE A 10 13.60 -18.87 13.77
C PHE A 10 12.43 -18.12 13.15
N THR A 11 11.94 -18.56 11.99
CA THR A 11 10.76 -17.97 11.35
C THR A 11 9.51 -18.69 11.85
N ALA A 12 8.84 -18.13 12.85
CA ALA A 12 7.48 -18.53 13.21
C ALA A 12 6.50 -17.76 12.32
N ASN A 13 5.88 -18.47 11.37
CA ASN A 13 4.85 -17.92 10.49
C ASN A 13 3.49 -17.98 11.20
N ALA A 14 3.12 -16.90 11.91
CA ALA A 14 1.77 -16.67 12.40
C ALA A 14 1.43 -15.18 12.28
N GLY A 15 1.03 -14.77 11.08
CA GLY A 15 0.23 -13.57 10.83
C GLY A 15 0.96 -12.23 10.87
N CYS A 16 1.55 -11.84 12.00
CA CYS A 16 2.02 -10.47 12.24
C CYS A 16 3.14 -10.34 13.28
N VAL A 17 3.69 -11.46 13.77
CA VAL A 17 4.73 -11.45 14.81
C VAL A 17 6.09 -11.80 14.20
N VAL A 18 7.04 -10.89 14.33
CA VAL A 18 8.45 -11.13 13.98
C VAL A 18 9.19 -11.56 15.23
N ILE A 19 9.77 -12.75 15.22
CA ILE A 19 10.58 -13.27 16.33
C ILE A 19 12.03 -13.39 15.87
N GLY A 20 12.95 -12.77 16.60
CA GLY A 20 14.39 -12.87 16.37
C GLY A 20 15.11 -13.18 17.67
N GLY A 21 16.21 -13.94 17.61
CA GLY A 21 16.98 -14.24 18.82
C GLY A 21 18.39 -14.75 18.53
N CYS A 22 19.23 -14.67 19.55
CA CYS A 22 20.58 -15.23 19.55
C CYS A 22 20.77 -16.19 20.72
N CYS A 23 21.50 -17.27 20.47
CA CYS A 23 21.90 -18.23 21.49
C CYS A 23 23.42 -18.20 21.64
N ALA A 24 23.89 -17.95 22.86
CA ALA A 24 25.28 -18.14 23.23
C ALA A 24 25.45 -19.61 23.66
N ILE A 25 26.38 -20.31 23.04
CA ILE A 25 26.62 -21.73 23.27
C ILE A 25 28.00 -21.91 23.92
N ALA A 26 28.07 -22.77 24.94
CA ALA A 26 29.31 -23.22 25.53
C ALA A 26 30.11 -24.05 24.52
N SER A 27 31.42 -24.15 24.76
CA SER A 27 32.32 -24.95 23.93
C SER A 27 31.98 -26.43 23.88
N ASP A 28 31.16 -26.94 24.81
CA ASP A 28 30.65 -28.31 24.83
C ASP A 28 29.25 -28.47 24.20
N GLY A 29 28.73 -27.42 23.55
CA GLY A 29 27.44 -27.43 22.88
C GLY A 29 26.25 -27.11 23.78
N ARG A 30 26.44 -26.88 25.09
CA ARG A 30 25.33 -26.51 25.98
C ARG A 30 24.94 -25.04 25.81
N PRO A 31 23.64 -24.70 25.68
CA PRO A 31 23.21 -23.31 25.63
C PRO A 31 23.49 -22.61 26.97
N ILE A 32 24.19 -21.49 26.92
CA ILE A 32 24.53 -20.66 28.10
C ILE A 32 23.45 -19.60 28.32
N LYS A 33 23.03 -18.94 27.24
CA LYS A 33 22.09 -17.81 27.30
C LYS A 33 21.34 -17.69 25.98
N ILE A 34 20.05 -17.40 26.08
CA ILE A 34 19.19 -17.08 24.95
C ILE A 34 18.67 -15.65 25.17
N VAL A 35 18.77 -14.82 24.14
CA VAL A 35 18.12 -13.51 24.09
C VAL A 35 17.26 -13.47 22.85
N GLY A 36 15.99 -13.10 23.01
CA GLY A 36 15.04 -12.98 21.92
C GLY A 36 14.23 -11.70 22.02
N MET A 37 13.72 -11.26 20.88
CA MET A 37 12.72 -10.21 20.75
C MET A 37 11.56 -10.75 19.93
N ALA A 38 10.34 -10.43 20.34
CA ALA A 38 9.14 -10.61 19.54
C ALA A 38 8.55 -9.22 19.31
N ILE A 39 8.29 -8.87 18.05
CA ILE A 39 7.60 -7.64 17.66
C ILE A 39 6.26 -8.04 17.05
N ASP A 40 5.18 -7.53 17.62
CA ASP A 40 3.82 -7.74 17.13
C ASP A 40 3.33 -6.48 16.42
N PHE A 41 3.09 -6.58 15.11
CA PHE A 41 2.58 -5.49 14.27
C PHE A 41 1.09 -5.67 13.92
N THR A 42 0.36 -6.55 14.63
CA THR A 42 -1.05 -6.83 14.33
C THR A 42 -1.91 -5.59 14.37
N GLU A 43 -1.72 -4.75 15.39
CA GLU A 43 -2.49 -3.52 15.57
C GLU A 43 -2.14 -2.46 14.50
N ASP A 44 -0.87 -2.34 14.12
CA ASP A 44 -0.45 -1.42 13.06
C ASP A 44 -1.08 -1.80 11.72
N ARG A 45 -1.10 -3.10 11.40
CA ARG A 45 -1.73 -3.60 10.19
C ARG A 45 -3.24 -3.37 10.19
N ARG A 46 -3.91 -3.62 11.32
CA ARG A 46 -5.34 -3.33 11.48
C ARG A 46 -5.64 -1.84 11.30
N ARG A 47 -4.78 -0.95 11.80
CA ARG A 47 -4.93 0.50 11.61
C ARG A 47 -4.78 0.90 10.15
N ILE A 48 -3.78 0.37 9.45
CA ILE A 48 -3.59 0.62 8.02
C ILE A 48 -4.83 0.16 7.23
N GLU A 49 -5.33 -1.05 7.50
CA GLU A 49 -6.53 -1.58 6.83
C GLU A 49 -7.75 -0.69 7.07
N VAL A 50 -7.97 -0.23 8.32
CA VAL A 50 -9.07 0.69 8.63
C VAL A 50 -8.89 2.04 7.93
N LEU A 51 -7.67 2.57 7.88
CA LEU A 51 -7.38 3.82 7.17
C LEU A 51 -7.62 3.68 5.67
N GLU A 52 -7.20 2.57 5.07
CA GLU A 52 -7.45 2.26 3.65
C GLU A 52 -8.95 2.10 3.37
N GLU A 53 -9.69 1.43 4.25
CA GLU A 53 -11.14 1.21 4.11
C GLU A 53 -11.94 2.52 4.23
N THR A 54 -11.46 3.44 5.07
CA THR A 54 -12.10 4.74 5.32
C THR A 54 -11.63 5.84 4.38
N ALA A 55 -10.50 5.65 3.70
CA ALA A 55 -9.96 6.61 2.74
C ALA A 55 -10.93 6.83 1.57
N ARG A 56 -11.13 8.11 1.22
CA ARG A 56 -11.95 8.52 0.07
C ARG A 56 -11.10 8.81 -1.18
N THR A 57 -9.79 8.91 -1.02
CA THR A 57 -8.86 9.29 -2.07
C THR A 57 -7.89 8.15 -2.37
N ASP A 58 -7.37 8.13 -3.59
CA ASP A 58 -6.29 7.27 -4.03
C ASP A 58 -4.96 7.83 -3.50
N ALA A 59 -4.18 7.01 -2.80
CA ALA A 59 -2.94 7.47 -2.16
C ALA A 59 -1.87 7.91 -3.15
N LEU A 60 -1.86 7.35 -4.37
CA LEU A 60 -0.86 7.66 -5.38
C LEU A 60 -1.14 8.98 -6.10
N THR A 61 -2.39 9.21 -6.48
CA THR A 61 -2.78 10.34 -7.35
C THR A 61 -3.50 11.47 -6.60
N GLY A 62 -4.00 11.22 -5.40
CA GLY A 62 -4.82 12.15 -4.63
C GLY A 62 -6.26 12.32 -5.15
N LEU A 63 -6.60 11.68 -6.27
CA LEU A 63 -7.95 11.70 -6.83
C LEU A 63 -8.94 10.94 -5.94
N LEU A 64 -10.24 11.11 -6.17
CA LEU A 64 -11.23 10.24 -5.53
C LEU A 64 -10.94 8.78 -5.91
N ASN A 65 -10.95 7.90 -4.92
CA ASN A 65 -10.94 6.47 -5.20
C ASN A 65 -12.36 6.00 -5.54
N ARG A 66 -12.53 4.71 -5.87
CA ARG A 66 -13.85 4.14 -6.18
C ARG A 66 -14.91 4.45 -5.11
N ARG A 67 -14.55 4.37 -3.83
CA ARG A 67 -15.45 4.66 -2.70
C ARG A 67 -15.80 6.15 -2.65
N GLY A 68 -14.81 7.03 -2.76
CA GLY A 68 -14.98 8.47 -2.81
C GLY A 68 -15.93 8.90 -3.92
N LEU A 69 -15.74 8.33 -5.12
CA LEU A 69 -16.63 8.54 -6.27
C LEU A 69 -18.05 8.09 -5.97
N SER A 70 -18.27 6.89 -5.41
CA SER A 70 -19.63 6.41 -5.10
C SER A 70 -20.39 7.33 -4.13
N ILE A 71 -19.69 7.90 -3.15
CA ILE A 71 -20.28 8.85 -2.19
C ILE A 71 -20.69 10.15 -2.90
N GLU A 72 -19.79 10.74 -3.69
CA GLU A 72 -20.08 12.00 -4.40
C GLU A 72 -21.11 11.80 -5.53
N PHE A 73 -21.10 10.65 -6.17
CA PHE A 73 -22.05 10.31 -7.23
C PHE A 73 -23.50 10.27 -6.73
N ALA A 74 -23.73 9.87 -5.48
CA ALA A 74 -25.06 9.91 -4.87
C ALA A 74 -25.63 11.34 -4.79
N ALA A 75 -24.77 12.35 -4.62
CA ALA A 75 -25.17 13.75 -4.63
C ALA A 75 -25.44 14.29 -6.04
N LEU A 76 -24.81 13.72 -7.07
CA LEU A 76 -25.05 14.09 -8.47
C LEU A 76 -26.37 13.53 -9.03
N GLN A 77 -26.89 12.43 -8.47
CA GLN A 77 -28.16 11.85 -8.91
C GLN A 77 -29.37 12.78 -8.71
N SER A 78 -29.27 13.76 -7.80
CA SER A 78 -30.33 14.77 -7.59
C SER A 78 -30.16 16.02 -8.44
N ALA A 79 -29.09 16.13 -9.25
CA ALA A 79 -28.87 17.26 -10.15
C ALA A 79 -29.57 17.06 -11.50
N ASP A 80 -29.91 18.16 -12.18
CA ASP A 80 -30.50 18.15 -13.53
C ASP A 80 -29.44 17.78 -14.58
N GLY A 81 -29.20 16.48 -14.71
CA GLY A 81 -28.34 15.88 -15.72
C GLY A 81 -26.84 15.92 -15.39
N PHE A 82 -26.15 14.83 -15.71
CA PHE A 82 -24.69 14.73 -15.64
C PHE A 82 -24.17 13.86 -16.78
N ALA A 83 -22.87 13.99 -17.07
CA ALA A 83 -22.16 13.12 -18.01
C ALA A 83 -21.06 12.36 -17.28
N VAL A 84 -20.77 11.14 -17.72
CA VAL A 84 -19.67 10.32 -17.19
C VAL A 84 -18.74 9.97 -18.34
N LEU A 85 -17.45 10.19 -18.12
CA LEU A 85 -16.39 9.80 -19.03
C LEU A 85 -15.46 8.81 -18.33
N ALA A 86 -15.36 7.61 -18.88
CA ALA A 86 -14.37 6.62 -18.47
C ALA A 86 -13.17 6.69 -19.42
N LEU A 87 -11.97 6.79 -18.86
CA LEU A 87 -10.72 6.89 -19.59
C LEU A 87 -9.79 5.76 -19.14
N ASP A 88 -9.06 5.18 -20.08
CA ASP A 88 -7.96 4.26 -19.84
C ASP A 88 -6.67 4.81 -20.46
N LEU A 89 -5.52 4.45 -19.90
CA LEU A 89 -4.22 4.87 -20.43
C LEU A 89 -3.69 3.80 -21.38
N ASP A 90 -3.81 4.07 -22.68
CA ASP A 90 -3.29 3.18 -23.71
C ASP A 90 -1.78 2.93 -23.53
N GLY A 91 -1.37 1.67 -23.64
CA GLY A 91 0.04 1.26 -23.53
C GLY A 91 0.61 1.33 -22.11
N PHE A 92 -0.19 1.58 -21.07
CA PHE A 92 0.30 1.71 -19.69
C PHE A 92 1.08 0.47 -19.21
N LYS A 93 0.62 -0.72 -19.58
CA LYS A 93 1.32 -1.98 -19.27
C LYS A 93 2.71 -2.04 -19.92
N GLU A 94 2.87 -1.56 -21.14
CA GLU A 94 4.16 -1.56 -21.83
C GLU A 94 5.17 -0.64 -21.13
N VAL A 95 4.71 0.50 -20.63
CA VAL A 95 5.53 1.40 -19.81
C VAL A 95 5.99 0.70 -18.53
N ASN A 96 5.08 0.02 -17.83
CA ASN A 96 5.42 -0.76 -16.63
C ASN A 96 6.42 -1.87 -16.93
N ASP A 97 6.23 -2.59 -18.04
CA ASP A 97 7.08 -3.71 -18.42
C ASP A 97 8.48 -3.23 -18.85
N ALA A 98 8.59 -2.07 -19.50
CA ALA A 98 9.86 -1.51 -20.01
C ALA A 98 10.65 -0.70 -18.96
N HIS A 99 9.96 -0.01 -18.05
CA HIS A 99 10.57 0.98 -17.14
C HIS A 99 10.30 0.72 -15.65
N GLY A 100 9.51 -0.30 -15.33
CA GLY A 100 9.12 -0.66 -13.98
C GLY A 100 7.98 0.19 -13.43
N HIS A 101 7.35 -0.32 -12.36
CA HIS A 101 6.17 0.27 -11.73
C HIS A 101 6.37 1.72 -11.26
N ALA A 102 7.56 2.07 -10.78
CA ALA A 102 7.84 3.44 -10.36
C ALA A 102 7.67 4.46 -11.50
N MET A 103 7.94 4.06 -12.75
CA MET A 103 7.68 4.92 -13.91
C MET A 103 6.20 4.98 -14.25
N GLY A 104 5.48 3.86 -14.14
CA GLY A 104 4.02 3.84 -14.24
C GLY A 104 3.34 4.76 -13.22
N ASP A 105 3.85 4.78 -12.00
CA ASP A 105 3.35 5.65 -10.94
C ASP A 105 3.46 7.13 -11.30
N ILE A 106 4.60 7.53 -11.89
CA ILE A 106 4.82 8.90 -12.39
C ILE A 106 3.84 9.22 -13.53
N VAL A 107 3.59 8.26 -14.43
CA VAL A 107 2.61 8.43 -15.52
C VAL A 107 1.20 8.64 -14.96
N LEU A 108 0.77 7.84 -13.98
CA LEU A 108 -0.53 7.97 -13.32
C LEU A 108 -0.67 9.32 -12.62
N GLN A 109 0.35 9.76 -11.86
CA GLN A 109 0.35 11.07 -11.21
C GLN A 109 0.26 12.21 -12.23
N THR A 110 0.99 12.11 -13.34
CA THR A 110 0.98 13.11 -14.41
C THR A 110 -0.37 13.16 -15.10
N ALA A 111 -0.97 12.01 -15.39
CA ALA A 111 -2.30 11.92 -15.99
C ALA A 111 -3.36 12.52 -15.05
N ALA A 112 -3.32 12.19 -13.76
CA ALA A 112 -4.21 12.75 -12.75
C ALA A 112 -4.13 14.28 -12.71
N ALA A 113 -2.91 14.84 -12.62
CA ALA A 113 -2.71 16.28 -12.61
C ALA A 113 -3.26 16.96 -13.87
N ARG A 114 -3.04 16.36 -15.05
CA ARG A 114 -3.56 16.89 -16.33
C ARG A 114 -5.08 16.86 -16.37
N LEU A 115 -5.70 15.75 -15.98
CA LEU A 115 -7.16 15.61 -15.95
C LEU A 115 -7.79 16.63 -14.99
N THR A 116 -7.25 16.75 -13.77
CA THR A 116 -7.72 17.75 -12.80
C THR A 116 -7.60 19.17 -13.33
N SER A 117 -6.53 19.51 -14.06
CA SER A 117 -6.37 20.84 -14.64
C SER A 117 -7.28 21.13 -15.84
N ALA A 118 -7.83 20.10 -16.47
CA ALA A 118 -8.64 20.22 -17.68
C ALA A 118 -10.15 20.31 -17.40
N VAL A 119 -10.57 20.00 -16.16
CA VAL A 119 -11.97 20.04 -15.73
C VAL A 119 -12.24 21.29 -14.89
N ARG A 120 -13.51 21.57 -14.61
CA ARG A 120 -13.93 22.69 -13.76
C ARG A 120 -13.89 22.28 -12.29
N ASP A 121 -13.89 23.25 -11.38
CA ASP A 121 -13.80 23.02 -9.93
C ASP A 121 -14.94 22.17 -9.34
N HIS A 122 -16.09 22.08 -10.01
CA HIS A 122 -17.25 21.27 -9.58
C HIS A 122 -17.29 19.89 -10.23
N ASP A 123 -16.38 19.60 -11.16
CA ASP A 123 -16.32 18.30 -11.83
C ASP A 123 -15.59 17.30 -10.94
N LEU A 124 -16.05 16.05 -10.94
CA LEU A 124 -15.43 14.98 -10.17
C LEU A 124 -14.41 14.23 -11.02
N VAL A 125 -13.19 14.06 -10.50
CA VAL A 125 -12.15 13.21 -11.10
C VAL A 125 -11.81 12.10 -10.14
N ALA A 126 -11.86 10.86 -10.64
CA ALA A 126 -11.66 9.67 -9.82
C ALA A 126 -10.79 8.63 -10.52
N ARG A 127 -9.95 7.96 -9.75
CA ARG A 127 -9.25 6.73 -10.15
C ARG A 127 -9.98 5.53 -9.57
N THR A 128 -10.59 4.73 -10.44
CA THR A 128 -11.41 3.57 -10.05
C THR A 128 -10.75 2.22 -10.33
N GLY A 129 -9.62 2.21 -11.04
CA GLY A 129 -8.81 1.05 -11.39
C GLY A 129 -7.59 0.84 -10.48
N GLY A 130 -7.26 -0.43 -10.25
CA GLY A 130 -6.03 -0.87 -9.61
C GLY A 130 -5.21 -1.67 -10.61
N GLY A 131 -4.32 -0.97 -11.33
CA GLY A 131 -3.28 -1.56 -12.17
C GLY A 131 -1.94 -1.00 -11.75
#